data_AF-A0A4D4M979-F1
#
_entry.id   AF-A0A4D4M979-F1
#
_cell.length_a   1.000
_cell.length_b   1.000
_cell.length_c   1.000
_cell.angle_alpha   90.00
_cell.angle_beta   90.00
_cell.angle_gamma   90.00
#
_symmetry.space_group_name_H-M   'P 1'
#
loop_
_entity.id
_entity.type
_entity.pdbx_description
1 polymer ?
#
loop_
_entity_poly.entity_id
_entity_poly.type
_entity_poly.pdbx_seq_one_letter_code
_entity_poly.pdbx_strand_id
1 'polypeptide(L)'
;MTAHPVTGRRCWFNQIAFLNEWTIEPEIREYLIDVYGAEGLPFNTRFGGGDPIGQDIIQLLNDTYTAHTTREPWQAGDLMLVDNVRTAHSREAFEGPREVLVAMAEPLRPAECPPSAEASAG
;
A
#
# COMPACT_ATOMS: atom_id res chain seq x y z
N MET A 1 4.13 10.69 -3.19
CA MET A 1 2.94 10.82 -4.07
C MET A 1 3.41 10.82 -5.51
N THR A 2 2.59 10.34 -6.44
CA THR A 2 2.90 10.36 -7.88
C THR A 2 1.83 11.16 -8.63
N ALA A 3 2.16 11.71 -9.80
CA ALA A 3 1.18 12.33 -10.68
C ALA A 3 0.62 11.28 -11.66
N HIS A 4 -0.71 11.21 -11.78
CA HIS A 4 -1.33 10.34 -12.76
C HIS A 4 -0.95 10.79 -14.18
N PRO A 5 -0.43 9.90 -15.06
CA PRO A 5 0.17 10.30 -16.33
C PRO A 5 -0.80 10.98 -17.31
N VAL A 6 -2.07 10.59 -17.29
CA VAL A 6 -3.10 11.18 -18.16
C VAL A 6 -3.78 12.41 -17.54
N THR A 7 -4.16 12.34 -16.26
CA THR A 7 -5.00 13.37 -15.62
C THR A 7 -4.21 14.42 -14.83
N GLY A 8 -2.92 14.19 -14.57
CA GLY A 8 -2.08 15.04 -13.72
C GLY A 8 -2.47 15.06 -12.24
N ARG A 9 -3.53 14.35 -11.84
CA ARG A 9 -3.99 14.31 -10.44
C ARG A 9 -2.95 13.64 -9.56
N ARG A 10 -2.78 14.16 -8.35
CA ARG A 10 -1.90 13.52 -7.36
C ARG A 10 -2.52 12.23 -6.85
N CYS A 11 -1.73 11.17 -6.82
CA CYS A 11 -2.13 9.84 -6.42
C CYS A 11 -1.27 9.32 -5.26
N TRP A 12 -1.93 8.61 -4.35
CA TRP A 12 -1.29 7.84 -3.29
C TRP A 12 -0.82 6.50 -3.87
N PHE A 13 0.48 6.43 -4.18
CA PHE A 13 1.11 5.30 -4.86
C PHE A 13 2.41 4.93 -4.14
N ASN A 14 2.28 4.09 -3.11
CA ASN A 14 3.36 3.54 -2.31
C ASN A 14 2.83 2.27 -1.60
N GLN A 15 3.66 1.64 -0.77
CA GLN A 15 3.32 0.39 -0.08
C GLN A 15 3.33 0.51 1.45
N ILE A 16 3.29 1.73 2.00
CA ILE A 16 3.48 1.94 3.45
C ILE A 16 2.46 1.19 4.29
N ALA A 17 1.20 1.08 3.86
CA ALA A 17 0.16 0.37 4.62
C ALA A 17 0.44 -1.14 4.78
N PHE A 18 1.28 -1.71 3.92
CA PHE A 18 1.63 -3.14 3.93
C PHE A 18 3.06 -3.40 4.42
N LEU A 19 4.01 -2.51 4.11
CA LEU A 19 5.43 -2.71 4.40
C LEU A 19 5.87 -1.94 5.66
N ASN A 20 5.17 -2.16 6.77
CA ASN A 20 5.48 -1.53 8.06
C ASN A 20 5.37 -2.56 9.20
N GLU A 21 6.05 -2.29 10.31
CA GLU A 21 6.10 -3.22 11.45
C GLU A 21 4.72 -3.45 12.10
N TRP A 22 3.80 -2.49 11.98
CA TRP A 22 2.46 -2.57 12.58
C TRP A 22 1.51 -3.54 11.85
N THR A 23 1.91 -4.04 10.68
CA THR A 23 1.20 -5.16 10.02
C THR A 23 1.60 -6.53 10.55
N ILE A 24 2.70 -6.61 11.30
CA ILE A 24 3.15 -7.83 11.96
C ILE A 24 2.32 -7.99 13.23
N GLU A 25 1.84 -9.20 13.47
CA GLU A 25 1.14 -9.55 14.70
C GLU A 25 2.01 -9.16 15.92
N PRO A 26 1.44 -8.50 16.95
CA PRO A 26 2.22 -7.92 18.05
C PRO A 26 3.23 -8.86 18.72
N GLU A 27 2.84 -10.10 19.06
CA GLU A 27 3.73 -11.06 19.72
C GLU A 27 4.88 -11.48 18.78
N ILE A 28 4.58 -11.69 17.50
CA ILE A 28 5.60 -11.99 16.48
C ILE A 28 6.54 -10.79 16.29
N ARG A 29 6.02 -9.56 16.27
CA ARG A 29 6.83 -8.35 16.13
C ARG A 29 7.80 -8.21 17.30
N GLU A 30 7.30 -8.32 18.53
CA GLU A 30 8.10 -8.24 19.75
C GLU A 30 9.21 -9.29 19.76
N TYR A 31 8.88 -10.53 19.40
CA TYR A 31 9.87 -11.60 19.24
C TYR A 31 10.94 -11.28 18.19
N LEU A 32 10.54 -10.80 17.01
CA LEU A 32 11.49 -10.45 15.95
C LEU A 32 12.41 -9.28 16.36
N ILE A 33 11.88 -8.30 17.09
CA ILE A 33 12.67 -7.19 17.64
C ILE A 33 13.67 -7.70 18.68
N ASP A 34 13.27 -8.62 19.57
CA ASP A 34 14.17 -9.19 20.58
C ASP A 34 15.34 -9.95 19.94
N VAL A 35 15.05 -10.77 18.93
CA VAL A 35 16.05 -11.63 18.27
C VAL A 35 16.94 -10.87 17.29
N TYR A 36 16.38 -9.95 16.49
CA TYR A 36 17.07 -9.32 15.37
C TYR A 36 17.26 -7.80 15.51
N GLY A 37 16.69 -7.18 16.55
CA GLY A 37 16.63 -5.73 16.71
C GLY A 37 15.57 -5.09 15.80
N ALA A 38 15.21 -3.83 16.10
CA ALA A 38 14.20 -3.08 15.35
C ALA A 38 14.57 -2.86 13.87
N GLU A 39 15.87 -2.79 13.54
CA GLU A 39 16.37 -2.69 12.16
C GLU A 39 16.38 -4.03 11.41
N GLY A 40 16.21 -5.15 12.13
CA GLY A 40 16.21 -6.51 11.56
C GLY A 40 14.82 -7.00 11.12
N LEU A 41 13.79 -6.14 11.24
CA LEU A 41 12.43 -6.50 10.85
C LEU A 41 12.31 -6.69 9.33
N PRO A 42 11.51 -7.67 8.86
CA PRO A 42 11.37 -7.94 7.44
C PRO A 42 10.76 -6.75 6.67
N PHE A 43 9.86 -6.00 7.32
CA PHE A 43 9.27 -4.78 6.80
C PHE A 43 9.22 -3.71 7.89
N ASN A 44 9.93 -2.60 7.69
CA ASN A 44 9.78 -1.41 8.53
C ASN A 44 10.08 -0.13 7.75
N THR A 45 9.12 0.29 6.91
CA THR A 45 9.28 1.54 6.14
C THR A 45 9.37 2.75 7.07
N ARG A 46 10.33 3.63 6.77
CA ARG A 46 10.61 4.86 7.50
C ARG A 46 10.27 6.08 6.64
N PHE A 47 10.19 7.26 7.26
CA PHE A 47 10.16 8.51 6.51
C PHE A 47 11.43 8.65 5.66
N GLY A 48 11.40 9.50 4.64
CA GLY A 48 12.56 9.73 3.74
C GLY A 48 13.82 10.21 4.47
N GLY A 49 13.67 10.80 5.68
CA GLY A 49 14.78 11.18 6.56
C GLY A 49 15.29 10.06 7.48
N GLY A 50 14.63 8.90 7.53
CA GLY A 50 14.96 7.77 8.40
C GLY A 50 14.14 7.68 9.69
N ASP A 51 13.38 8.73 10.04
CA ASP A 51 12.51 8.69 11.22
C ASP A 51 11.46 7.58 11.13
N PRO A 52 11.14 6.92 12.27
CA PRO A 52 10.12 5.87 12.30
C PRO A 52 8.73 6.44 11.98
N ILE A 53 7.87 5.60 11.39
CA ILE A 53 6.47 5.93 11.16
C ILE A 53 5.65 5.34 12.31
N GLY A 54 4.97 6.22 13.04
CA GLY A 54 4.16 5.85 14.21
C GLY A 54 2.94 4.99 13.86
N GLN A 55 2.51 4.18 14.84
CA GLN A 55 1.33 3.31 14.71
C GLN A 55 0.06 4.11 14.40
N ASP A 56 -0.08 5.31 14.97
CA ASP A 56 -1.20 6.22 14.77
C ASP A 56 -1.36 6.61 13.29
N ILE A 57 -0.25 6.87 12.60
CA ILE A 57 -0.25 7.18 11.17
C ILE A 57 -0.68 5.96 10.37
N ILE A 58 -0.18 4.76 10.69
CA ILE A 58 -0.60 3.53 10.00
C ILE A 58 -2.08 3.24 10.23
N GLN A 59 -2.58 3.44 11.45
CA GLN A 59 -3.99 3.28 11.76
C GLN A 59 -4.85 4.24 10.93
N LEU A 60 -4.49 5.52 10.87
CA LEU A 60 -5.18 6.51 10.05
C LEU A 60 -5.24 6.10 8.57
N LEU A 61 -4.12 5.59 8.03
CA LEU A 61 -4.07 5.11 6.65
C LEU A 61 -5.01 3.92 6.44
N ASN A 62 -4.99 2.93 7.33
CA ASN A 62 -5.84 1.75 7.25
C ASN A 62 -7.34 2.09 7.39
N ASP A 63 -7.68 3.03 8.27
CA ASP A 63 -9.05 3.53 8.42
C ASP A 63 -9.50 4.25 7.14
N THR A 64 -8.62 5.05 6.53
CA THR A 64 -8.88 5.73 5.26
C THR A 64 -9.09 4.73 4.12
N TYR A 65 -8.25 3.69 4.01
CA TYR A 65 -8.46 2.61 3.06
C TYR A 65 -9.82 1.94 3.29
N THR A 66 -10.14 1.60 4.54
CA THR A 66 -11.39 0.91 4.89
C THR A 66 -12.61 1.75 4.50
N ALA A 67 -12.60 3.05 4.82
CA ALA A 67 -13.69 3.97 4.53
C ALA A 67 -13.94 4.19 3.02
N HIS A 68 -12.89 4.07 2.20
CA HIS A 68 -12.96 4.29 0.76
C HIS A 68 -12.93 3.00 -0.08
N THR A 69 -12.90 1.83 0.55
CA THR A 69 -12.92 0.54 -0.15
C THR A 69 -14.33 0.17 -0.60
N THR A 70 -14.51 -0.06 -1.90
CA THR A 70 -15.70 -0.71 -2.45
C THR A 70 -15.49 -2.23 -2.49
N ARG A 71 -16.52 -2.99 -2.07
CA ARG A 71 -16.48 -4.45 -2.01
C ARG A 71 -17.56 -5.02 -2.90
N GLU A 72 -17.14 -5.74 -3.93
CA GLU A 72 -18.05 -6.42 -4.85
C GLU A 72 -17.80 -7.94 -4.83
N PRO A 73 -18.83 -8.76 -4.54
CA PRO A 73 -18.69 -10.20 -4.53
C PRO A 73 -18.60 -10.75 -5.96
N TRP A 74 -17.41 -11.25 -6.32
CA TRP A 74 -17.13 -11.84 -7.64
C TRP A 74 -18.13 -12.92 -8.05
N GLN A 75 -18.63 -12.81 -9.27
CA GLN A 75 -19.37 -13.85 -9.99
C GLN A 75 -18.55 -14.38 -11.16
N ALA A 76 -18.86 -15.60 -11.58
CA ALA A 76 -18.23 -16.20 -12.75
C ALA A 76 -18.54 -15.37 -14.01
N GLY A 77 -17.50 -14.95 -14.72
CA GLY A 77 -17.60 -14.11 -15.91
C GLY A 77 -17.45 -12.61 -15.65
N ASP A 78 -17.37 -12.18 -14.39
CA ASP A 78 -17.08 -10.77 -14.07
C ASP A 78 -15.70 -10.35 -14.58
N LEU A 79 -15.60 -9.09 -15.00
CA LEU A 79 -14.35 -8.43 -15.38
C LEU A 79 -14.21 -7.12 -14.63
N MET A 80 -13.14 -6.99 -13.86
CA MET A 80 -12.77 -5.75 -13.19
C MET A 80 -11.59 -5.09 -13.92
N LEU A 81 -11.78 -3.86 -14.38
CA LEU A 81 -10.71 -3.04 -14.92
C LEU A 81 -10.21 -2.07 -13.85
N VAL A 82 -8.92 -2.14 -13.53
CA VAL A 82 -8.28 -1.32 -12.50
C VAL A 82 -7.31 -0.33 -13.13
N ASP A 83 -7.50 0.95 -12.83
CA ASP A 83 -6.48 1.97 -13.04
C ASP A 83 -5.47 1.90 -11.89
N ASN A 84 -4.36 1.20 -12.13
CA ASN A 84 -3.39 0.85 -11.09
C ASN A 84 -2.75 2.08 -10.42
N VAL A 85 -2.68 3.23 -11.11
CA VAL A 85 -2.02 4.43 -10.56
C VAL A 85 -2.86 5.11 -9.49
N ARG A 86 -4.19 5.08 -9.63
CA ARG A 86 -5.11 5.76 -8.73
C ARG A 86 -5.83 4.84 -7.74
N THR A 87 -5.74 3.52 -7.93
CA THR A 87 -6.52 2.55 -7.17
C THR A 87 -5.60 1.55 -6.46
N ALA A 88 -5.64 1.57 -5.13
CA ALA A 88 -5.17 0.43 -4.34
C ALA A 88 -6.23 -0.68 -4.37
N HIS A 89 -5.78 -1.93 -4.45
CA HIS A 89 -6.65 -3.09 -4.45
C HIS A 89 -6.05 -4.18 -3.55
N SER A 90 -6.94 -5.00 -2.99
CA SER A 90 -6.63 -6.01 -1.98
C SER A 90 -7.53 -7.22 -2.19
N ARG A 91 -7.37 -8.23 -1.33
CA ARG A 91 -8.20 -9.42 -1.29
C ARG A 91 -8.62 -9.67 0.16
N GLU A 92 -9.91 -9.86 0.38
CA GLU A 92 -10.45 -10.34 1.66
C GLU A 92 -10.16 -11.84 1.85
N ALA A 93 -10.21 -12.33 3.08
CA ALA A 93 -10.16 -13.76 3.35
C ALA A 93 -11.27 -14.50 2.56
N PHE A 94 -10.98 -15.71 2.07
CA PHE A 94 -11.96 -16.54 1.37
C PHE A 94 -11.74 -18.01 1.72
N GLU A 95 -12.78 -18.82 1.52
CA GLU A 95 -12.76 -20.26 1.72
C GLU A 95 -13.19 -20.99 0.45
N GLY A 96 -12.72 -22.23 0.28
CA GLY A 96 -13.06 -23.07 -0.88
C GLY A 96 -12.30 -22.72 -2.17
N PRO A 97 -12.62 -23.40 -3.28
CA PRO A 97 -11.98 -23.16 -4.57
C PRO A 97 -12.30 -21.77 -5.12
N ARG A 98 -11.28 -21.02 -5.54
CA ARG A 98 -11.41 -19.70 -6.17
C ARG A 98 -10.32 -19.52 -7.23
N GLU A 99 -10.73 -19.18 -8.44
CA GLU A 99 -9.82 -18.86 -9.54
C GLU A 99 -10.12 -17.45 -10.07
N VAL A 100 -9.11 -16.59 -10.09
CA VAL A 100 -9.18 -15.24 -10.66
C VAL A 100 -7.93 -15.06 -11.51
N LEU A 101 -8.14 -14.76 -12.79
CA LEU A 101 -7.06 -14.50 -13.74
C LEU A 101 -6.76 -13.01 -13.79
N VAL A 102 -5.49 -12.68 -14.06
CA VAL A 102 -5.01 -11.30 -14.15
C VAL A 102 -4.27 -11.11 -15.46
N ALA A 103 -4.56 -10.02 -16.16
CA ALA A 103 -3.79 -9.55 -17.31
C ALA A 103 -3.27 -8.15 -17.00
N MET A 104 -1.97 -7.95 -17.12
CA MET A 104 -1.33 -6.65 -16.94
C MET A 104 -1.33 -5.89 -18.27
N ALA A 105 -1.74 -4.62 -18.22
CA ALA A 105 -1.63 -3.71 -19.36
C ALA A 105 -0.18 -3.25 -19.57
N GLU A 106 0.04 -2.36 -20.55
CA GLU A 106 1.37 -1.80 -20.81
C GLU A 106 1.91 -1.06 -19.57
N PRO A 107 3.17 -1.35 -19.16
CA PRO A 107 3.76 -0.68 -18.01
C PRO A 107 4.02 0.79 -18.33
N LEU A 108 3.62 1.65 -17.40
CA LEU A 108 3.97 3.06 -17.44
C LEU A 108 5.44 3.22 -17.06
N ARG A 109 6.25 3.75 -17.97
CA ARG A 109 7.57 4.26 -17.62
C ARG A 109 7.36 5.60 -16.92
N PRO A 110 8.00 5.86 -15.78
CA PRO A 110 8.05 7.19 -15.23
C PRO A 110 8.60 8.12 -16.33
N ALA A 111 7.77 9.02 -16.84
CA ALA A 111 8.30 10.23 -17.48
C ALA A 111 9.17 10.93 -16.42
N GLU A 112 10.23 11.62 -16.82
CA GLU A 112 11.16 12.39 -15.99
C GLU A 112 10.44 13.49 -15.18
N CYS A 113 9.57 13.11 -14.25
CA CYS A 113 8.76 13.96 -13.43
C CYS A 113 9.44 13.95 -12.06
N PRO A 114 10.29 14.94 -11.76
CA PRO A 114 10.97 14.98 -10.47
C PRO A 114 9.90 15.00 -9.36
N PRO A 115 10.12 14.29 -8.24
CA PRO A 115 9.22 14.39 -7.10
C PRO A 115 9.11 15.87 -6.73
N SER A 116 7.87 16.38 -6.64
CA SER A 116 7.60 17.75 -6.22
C SER A 116 8.25 17.97 -4.85
N ALA A 117 9.34 18.72 -4.81
CA ALA A 117 10.04 19.10 -3.61
C ALA A 117 9.17 20.12 -2.86
N GLU A 118 8.21 19.64 -2.08
CA GLU A 118 7.53 20.42 -1.04
C GLU A 118 6.83 19.44 -0.09
N ALA A 119 7.63 18.79 0.75
CA ALA A 119 7.21 18.45 2.09
C ALA A 119 7.70 19.61 2.97
N SER A 120 6.85 20.62 3.15
CA SER A 120 7.13 21.66 4.15
C SER A 120 7.20 20.99 5.51
N ALA A 121 8.38 21.02 6.11
CA ALA A 121 8.55 20.79 7.53
C ALA A 121 7.73 21.85 8.28
N GLY A 122 6.84 21.38 9.15
CA GLY A 122 6.10 22.16 10.14
C GLY A 122 5.98 21.33 11.40
#